data_AF-A0A0K1EIE2-F1
#
_entry.id   AF-A0A0K1EIE2-F1
#
_cell.length_a   1.000
_cell.length_b   1.000
_cell.length_c   1.000
_cell.angle_alpha   90.00
_cell.angle_beta   90.00
_cell.angle_gamma   90.00
#
_symmetry.space_group_name_H-M   'P 1'
#
loop_
_entity.id
_entity.type
_entity.pdbx_description
1 polymer ?
#
loop_
_entity_poly.entity_id
_entity_poly.type
_entity_poly.pdbx_seq_one_letter_code
_entity_poly.pdbx_strand_id
1 'polypeptide(L)'
;MTFDPATLSPHARAKYIRVGTHYSSHDTVAQAGATLLALAKHAPQLIDYGFSQTDALLLEQARDALIAGEVTRTARTNQLRRDRRAYADAIHQAKHHRAAARTILLAVTTALRADGAPEDLERLATTTLQQTSRLPRTRGLALQLHAHLALLLATFQTPDITTAALYRGGPAIVTALAVTLTTLTTSLEHRSENLSSLEETEHLNLLDGIIVTLARQARRAARHAGRALGTPVIADAFTLRLLDNPPRKPVPPKPTPDTTAAPPPTAPASSAPSTSSPSSSRPSTSAPASRRSPPNEASDHP
;
A
#
# COMPACT_ATOMS: atom_id res chain seq x y z
N MET A 1 7.60 36.76 -1.30
CA MET A 1 8.76 35.85 -1.36
C MET A 1 8.32 34.50 -0.87
N THR A 2 8.49 33.45 -1.67
CA THR A 2 8.09 32.08 -1.31
C THR A 2 9.09 31.50 -0.30
N PHE A 3 8.60 30.92 0.80
CA PHE A 3 9.45 30.24 1.77
C PHE A 3 10.16 29.05 1.11
N ASP A 4 11.49 29.06 1.15
CA ASP A 4 12.32 27.95 0.70
C ASP A 4 12.98 27.25 1.91
N PRO A 5 12.53 26.04 2.29
CA PRO A 5 13.12 25.29 3.40
C PRO A 5 14.57 24.87 3.17
N ALA A 6 15.09 24.91 1.93
CA ALA A 6 16.49 24.62 1.66
C ALA A 6 17.44 25.65 2.28
N THR A 7 16.97 26.89 2.50
CA THR A 7 17.74 27.98 3.11
C THR A 7 17.98 27.80 4.62
N LEU A 8 17.25 26.87 5.27
CA LEU A 8 17.43 26.60 6.69
C LEU A 8 18.75 25.89 6.96
N SER A 9 19.45 26.29 8.03
CA SER A 9 20.63 25.56 8.48
C SER A 9 20.29 24.09 8.79
N PRO A 10 21.23 23.14 8.59
CA PRO A 10 20.98 21.73 8.86
C PRO A 10 20.50 21.47 10.30
N HIS A 11 21.05 22.19 11.26
CA HIS A 11 20.65 22.09 12.67
C HIS A 11 19.20 22.57 12.90
N ALA A 12 18.81 23.71 12.32
CA ALA A 12 17.43 24.21 12.44
C ALA A 12 16.44 23.23 11.81
N ARG A 13 16.77 22.70 10.63
CA ARG A 13 15.98 21.70 9.91
C ARG A 13 15.75 20.45 10.75
N ALA A 14 16.80 19.87 11.31
CA ALA A 14 16.70 18.69 12.17
C ALA A 14 15.84 18.95 13.41
N LYS A 15 15.93 20.15 14.00
CA LYS A 15 15.10 20.55 15.14
C LYS A 15 13.63 20.62 14.77
N TYR A 16 13.29 21.26 13.64
CA TYR A 16 11.92 21.36 13.18
C TYR A 16 11.35 19.99 12.80
N ILE A 17 12.09 19.16 12.07
CA ILE A 17 11.66 17.78 11.75
C ILE A 17 11.32 17.02 13.03
N ARG A 18 12.18 17.08 14.05
CA ARG A 18 11.93 16.44 15.35
C ARG A 18 10.63 16.95 16.00
N VAL A 19 10.37 18.25 15.96
CA VAL A 19 9.11 18.80 16.49
C VAL A 19 7.92 18.26 15.69
N GLY A 20 7.97 18.32 14.36
CA GLY A 20 6.85 17.93 13.51
C GLY A 20 6.48 16.45 13.59
N THR A 21 7.45 15.56 13.85
CA THR A 21 7.15 14.11 14.01
C THR A 21 6.14 13.77 15.11
N HIS A 22 5.87 14.70 16.03
CA HIS A 22 4.92 14.50 17.13
C HIS A 22 3.51 15.00 16.82
N TYR A 23 3.28 15.67 15.69
CA TYR A 23 2.01 16.30 15.36
C TYR A 23 1.42 15.71 14.07
N SER A 24 0.09 15.76 13.97
CA SER A 24 -0.58 15.43 12.71
C SER A 24 -0.60 16.67 11.81
N SER A 25 -0.34 16.48 10.52
CA SER A 25 -0.33 17.58 9.56
C SER A 25 -1.69 18.30 9.47
N HIS A 26 -2.79 17.54 9.54
CA HIS A 26 -4.15 18.08 9.63
C HIS A 26 -4.37 19.02 10.82
N ASP A 27 -4.02 18.61 12.04
CA ASP A 27 -4.21 19.45 13.24
C ASP A 27 -3.28 20.68 13.21
N THR A 28 -2.12 20.52 12.60
CA THR A 28 -1.12 21.57 12.42
C THR A 28 -1.60 22.65 11.45
N VAL A 29 -2.17 22.26 10.30
CA VAL A 29 -2.84 23.19 9.36
C VAL A 29 -3.99 23.91 10.03
N ALA A 30 -4.85 23.19 10.75
CA ALA A 30 -6.01 23.77 11.44
C ALA A 30 -5.58 24.78 12.51
N GLN A 31 -4.52 24.48 13.28
CA GLN A 31 -3.95 25.42 14.26
C GLN A 31 -3.32 26.64 13.58
N ALA A 32 -2.63 26.47 12.45
CA ALA A 32 -2.09 27.58 11.68
C ALA A 32 -3.20 28.53 11.24
N GLY A 33 -4.30 27.99 10.69
CA GLY A 33 -5.49 28.76 10.31
C GLY A 33 -6.08 29.54 11.48
N ALA A 34 -6.28 28.90 12.64
CA ALA A 34 -6.78 29.57 13.84
C ALA A 34 -5.86 30.71 14.31
N THR A 35 -4.54 30.49 14.25
CA THR A 35 -3.52 31.48 14.63
C THR A 35 -3.54 32.67 13.68
N LEU A 36 -3.64 32.44 12.36
CA LEU A 36 -3.73 33.50 11.34
C LEU A 36 -5.02 34.33 11.47
N LEU A 37 -6.15 33.69 11.79
CA LEU A 37 -7.41 34.39 12.09
C LEU A 37 -7.31 35.29 13.33
N ALA A 38 -6.58 34.86 14.36
CA ALA A 38 -6.31 35.69 15.54
C ALA A 38 -5.37 36.86 15.21
N LEU A 39 -4.34 36.63 14.38
CA LEU A 39 -3.43 37.67 13.91
C LEU A 39 -4.15 38.77 13.14
N ALA A 40 -5.15 38.43 12.32
CA ALA A 40 -5.95 39.44 11.60
C ALA A 40 -6.61 40.48 12.52
N LYS A 41 -6.85 40.14 13.80
CA LYS A 41 -7.47 41.03 14.80
C LYS A 41 -6.46 41.69 15.75
N HIS A 42 -5.41 40.96 16.12
CA HIS A 42 -4.53 41.33 17.23
C HIS A 42 -3.07 41.56 16.84
N ALA A 43 -2.67 41.38 15.57
CA ALA A 43 -1.27 41.48 15.14
C ALA A 43 -0.55 42.76 15.61
N PRO A 44 -1.14 43.98 15.57
CA PRO A 44 -0.45 45.19 16.02
C PRO A 44 0.00 45.11 17.49
N GLN A 45 -0.73 44.39 18.33
CA GLN A 45 -0.46 44.26 19.76
C GLN A 45 0.66 43.26 20.06
N LEU A 46 1.10 42.45 19.08
CA LEU A 46 2.09 41.39 19.23
C LEU A 46 3.51 41.81 18.80
N ILE A 47 3.63 42.88 18.00
CA ILE A 47 4.90 43.34 17.42
C ILE A 47 5.92 43.66 18.52
N ASP A 48 5.49 44.41 19.54
CA ASP A 48 6.34 44.80 20.68
C ASP A 48 6.75 43.62 21.57
N TYR A 49 6.13 42.45 21.39
CA TYR A 49 6.39 41.22 22.15
C TYR A 49 7.07 40.14 21.30
N GLY A 50 7.66 40.54 20.16
CA GLY A 50 8.55 39.70 19.38
C GLY A 50 7.86 38.73 18.41
N PHE A 51 6.62 39.01 18.00
CA PHE A 51 5.98 38.31 16.89
C PHE A 51 5.59 39.31 15.80
N SER A 52 6.31 39.25 14.68
CA SER A 52 6.26 40.24 13.62
C SER A 52 5.35 39.83 12.45
N GLN A 53 5.13 40.76 11.52
CA GLN A 53 4.47 40.45 10.25
C GLN A 53 5.23 39.42 9.42
N THR A 54 6.56 39.39 9.49
CA THR A 54 7.39 38.40 8.78
C THR A 54 7.12 36.98 9.30
N ASP A 55 6.94 36.82 10.62
CA ASP A 55 6.61 35.52 11.22
C ASP A 55 5.21 35.06 10.81
N ALA A 56 4.25 35.99 10.72
CA ALA A 56 2.90 35.70 10.24
C ALA A 56 2.90 35.23 8.78
N LEU A 57 3.67 35.90 7.91
CA LEU A 57 3.82 35.50 6.50
C LEU A 57 4.50 34.13 6.38
N LEU A 58 5.51 33.86 7.19
CA LEU A 58 6.17 32.55 7.21
C LEU A 58 5.21 31.42 7.64
N LEU A 59 4.36 31.69 8.65
CA LEU A 59 3.33 30.75 9.10
C LEU A 59 2.31 30.45 8.00
N GLU A 60 1.85 31.48 7.29
CA GLU A 60 0.94 31.33 6.14
C GLU A 60 1.56 30.49 5.03
N GLN A 61 2.80 30.80 4.64
CA GLN A 61 3.50 30.07 3.58
C GLN A 61 3.77 28.61 3.96
N ALA A 62 4.17 28.35 5.21
CA ALA A 62 4.38 27.00 5.69
C ALA A 62 3.06 26.19 5.72
N ARG A 63 1.95 26.82 6.12
CA ARG A 63 0.60 26.21 6.07
C ARG A 63 0.24 25.83 4.65
N ASP A 64 0.37 26.74 3.70
CA ASP A 64 -0.05 26.51 2.32
C ASP A 64 0.83 25.47 1.63
N ALA A 65 2.14 25.49 1.90
CA ALA A 65 3.06 24.45 1.44
C ALA A 65 2.70 23.07 2.02
N LEU A 66 2.29 23.00 3.30
CA LEU A 66 1.88 21.76 3.93
C LEU A 66 0.60 21.20 3.32
N ILE A 67 -0.40 22.04 3.06
CA ILE A 67 -1.64 21.68 2.35
C ILE A 67 -1.32 21.10 0.97
N ALA A 68 -0.47 21.80 0.19
CA ALA A 68 -0.04 21.32 -1.12
C ALA A 68 0.69 19.97 -1.03
N GLY A 69 1.56 19.80 -0.04
CA GLY A 69 2.28 18.57 0.22
C GLY A 69 1.37 17.39 0.61
N GLU A 70 0.32 17.61 1.41
CA GLU A 70 -0.66 16.59 1.76
C GLU A 70 -1.46 16.07 0.55
N VAL A 71 -1.84 16.97 -0.37
CA VAL A 71 -2.52 16.60 -1.62
C VAL A 71 -1.60 15.70 -2.47
N THR A 72 -0.33 16.08 -2.61
CA THR A 72 0.66 15.28 -3.33
C THR A 72 0.87 13.91 -2.65
N ARG A 73 1.01 13.87 -1.32
CA ARG A 73 1.17 12.63 -0.56
C ARG A 73 -0.02 11.70 -0.68
N THR A 74 -1.24 12.22 -0.63
CA THR A 74 -2.46 11.41 -0.78
C THR A 74 -2.60 10.87 -2.20
N ALA A 75 -2.33 11.69 -3.23
CA ALA A 75 -2.27 11.24 -4.62
C ALA A 75 -1.22 10.13 -4.80
N ARG A 76 0.00 10.32 -4.26
CA ARG A 76 1.08 9.34 -4.30
C ARG A 76 0.73 8.06 -3.54
N THR A 77 0.09 8.16 -2.38
CA THR A 77 -0.37 6.99 -1.60
C THR A 77 -1.40 6.18 -2.38
N ASN A 78 -2.33 6.86 -3.07
CA ASN A 78 -3.29 6.20 -3.93
C ASN A 78 -2.62 5.54 -5.13
N GLN A 79 -1.62 6.19 -5.74
CA GLN A 79 -0.82 5.61 -6.80
C GLN A 79 -0.07 4.35 -6.32
N LEU A 80 0.62 4.42 -5.19
CA LEU A 80 1.29 3.27 -4.56
C LEU A 80 0.34 2.10 -4.30
N ARG A 81 -0.91 2.37 -3.89
CA ARG A 81 -1.93 1.31 -3.73
C ARG A 81 -2.32 0.68 -5.07
N ARG A 82 -2.46 1.47 -6.12
CA ARG A 82 -2.73 0.98 -7.48
C ARG A 82 -1.56 0.16 -8.00
N ASP A 83 -0.34 0.66 -7.88
CA ASP A 83 0.89 -0.03 -8.32
C ASP A 83 1.07 -1.37 -7.59
N ARG A 84 0.81 -1.42 -6.28
CA ARG A 84 0.84 -2.67 -5.50
C ARG A 84 -0.18 -3.69 -5.98
N ARG A 85 -1.40 -3.25 -6.32
CA ARG A 85 -2.44 -4.11 -6.88
C ARG A 85 -2.05 -4.61 -8.27
N ALA A 86 -1.64 -3.70 -9.16
CA ALA A 86 -1.18 -4.03 -10.50
C ALA A 86 -0.01 -5.02 -10.48
N TYR A 87 0.95 -4.84 -9.56
CA TYR A 87 2.05 -5.80 -9.36
C TYR A 87 1.54 -7.17 -8.88
N ALA A 88 0.62 -7.21 -7.91
CA ALA A 88 0.04 -8.47 -7.45
C ALA A 88 -0.70 -9.20 -8.59
N ASP A 89 -1.47 -8.46 -9.40
CA ASP A 89 -2.20 -8.98 -10.54
C ASP A 89 -1.23 -9.51 -11.62
N ALA A 90 -0.16 -8.78 -11.93
CA ALA A 90 0.89 -9.22 -12.85
C ALA A 90 1.54 -10.53 -12.40
N ILE A 91 1.80 -10.68 -11.09
CA ILE A 91 2.32 -11.93 -10.51
C ILE A 91 1.31 -13.07 -10.64
N HIS A 92 0.02 -12.81 -10.42
CA HIS A 92 -1.03 -13.81 -10.61
C HIS A 92 -1.14 -14.27 -12.07
N GLN A 93 -1.13 -13.32 -13.02
CA GLN A 93 -1.13 -13.62 -14.46
C GLN A 93 0.11 -14.41 -14.87
N ALA A 94 1.30 -14.02 -14.40
CA ALA A 94 2.55 -14.75 -14.63
C ALA A 94 2.48 -16.21 -14.17
N LYS A 95 1.91 -16.47 -12.99
CA LYS A 95 1.71 -17.85 -12.50
C LYS A 95 0.75 -18.63 -13.38
N HIS A 96 -0.35 -18.01 -13.78
CA HIS A 96 -1.37 -18.62 -14.62
C HIS A 96 -0.82 -18.98 -16.01
N HIS A 97 -0.19 -18.02 -16.71
CA HIS A 97 0.39 -18.26 -18.03
C HIS A 97 1.57 -19.23 -17.99
N ARG A 98 2.39 -19.23 -16.93
CA ARG A 98 3.40 -20.27 -16.73
C ARG A 98 2.76 -21.66 -16.66
N ALA A 99 1.69 -21.83 -15.88
CA ALA A 99 1.02 -23.12 -15.75
C ALA A 99 0.42 -23.58 -17.09
N ALA A 100 -0.28 -22.70 -17.80
CA ALA A 100 -0.85 -22.98 -19.12
C ALA A 100 0.22 -23.36 -20.16
N ALA A 101 1.30 -22.58 -20.25
CA ALA A 101 2.43 -22.84 -21.14
C ALA A 101 3.07 -24.20 -20.90
N ARG A 102 3.23 -24.59 -19.63
CA ARG A 102 3.76 -25.92 -19.28
C ARG A 102 2.83 -27.05 -19.69
N THR A 103 1.52 -26.89 -19.52
CA THR A 103 0.53 -27.89 -19.96
C THR A 103 0.57 -28.07 -21.47
N ILE A 104 0.63 -26.98 -22.23
CA ILE A 104 0.75 -27.03 -23.70
C ILE A 104 2.07 -27.69 -24.10
N LEU A 105 3.18 -27.31 -23.46
CA LEU A 105 4.49 -27.87 -23.77
C LEU A 105 4.57 -29.38 -23.48
N LEU A 106 3.92 -29.86 -22.42
CA LEU A 106 3.75 -31.30 -22.18
C LEU A 106 3.02 -32.00 -23.34
N ALA A 107 1.91 -31.44 -23.82
CA ALA A 107 1.18 -32.00 -24.97
C ALA A 107 2.01 -31.94 -26.28
N VAL A 108 2.85 -30.91 -26.44
CA VAL A 108 3.80 -30.82 -27.55
C VAL A 108 4.86 -31.91 -27.45
N THR A 109 5.42 -32.18 -26.25
CA THR A 109 6.40 -33.26 -26.09
C THR A 109 5.84 -34.64 -26.46
N THR A 110 4.57 -34.89 -26.17
CA THR A 110 3.91 -36.15 -26.58
C THR A 110 3.68 -36.23 -28.09
N ALA A 111 3.41 -35.10 -28.75
CA ALA A 111 3.24 -35.04 -30.20
C ALA A 111 4.56 -35.26 -30.93
N LEU A 112 5.64 -34.57 -30.51
CA LEU A 112 6.98 -34.73 -31.08
C LEU A 112 7.45 -36.19 -31.07
N ARG A 113 7.18 -36.92 -29.97
CA ARG A 113 7.46 -38.37 -29.88
C ARG A 113 6.67 -39.20 -30.88
N ALA A 114 5.38 -38.90 -31.01
CA ALA A 114 4.50 -39.65 -31.91
C ALA A 114 4.89 -39.43 -33.38
N ASP A 115 5.34 -38.22 -33.71
CA ASP A 115 5.73 -37.82 -35.06
C ASP A 115 7.18 -38.22 -35.41
N GLY A 116 7.93 -38.81 -34.47
CA GLY A 116 9.32 -39.21 -34.68
C GLY A 116 10.28 -38.03 -34.88
N ALA A 117 10.01 -36.91 -34.20
CA ALA A 117 10.85 -35.71 -34.29
C ALA A 117 12.28 -35.96 -33.77
N PRO A 118 13.27 -35.14 -34.17
CA PRO A 118 14.64 -35.22 -33.65
C PRO A 118 14.69 -35.21 -32.11
N GLU A 119 15.54 -36.08 -31.53
CA GLU A 119 15.68 -36.23 -30.07
C GLU A 119 16.05 -34.91 -29.36
N ASP A 120 16.80 -34.04 -30.03
CA ASP A 120 17.21 -32.74 -29.50
C ASP A 120 16.03 -31.84 -29.17
N LEU A 121 14.95 -31.87 -29.97
CA LEU A 121 13.75 -31.08 -29.72
C LEU A 121 12.98 -31.58 -28.49
N GLU A 122 12.86 -32.89 -28.35
CA GLU A 122 12.26 -33.50 -27.17
C GLU A 122 13.05 -33.20 -25.90
N ARG A 123 14.39 -33.29 -26.00
CA ARG A 123 15.30 -32.98 -24.90
C ARG A 123 15.21 -31.53 -24.50
N LEU A 124 15.13 -30.60 -25.46
CA LEU A 124 14.94 -29.17 -25.20
C LEU A 124 13.62 -28.93 -24.46
N ALA A 125 12.50 -29.45 -24.97
CA ALA A 125 11.19 -29.27 -24.33
C ALA A 125 11.12 -29.90 -22.94
N THR A 126 11.71 -31.09 -22.76
CA THR A 126 11.79 -31.77 -21.46
C THR A 126 12.65 -30.98 -20.46
N THR A 127 13.78 -30.44 -20.91
CA THR A 127 14.68 -29.61 -20.08
C THR A 127 13.97 -28.34 -19.62
N THR A 128 13.26 -27.64 -20.53
CA THR A 128 12.44 -26.47 -20.18
C THR A 128 11.36 -26.81 -19.15
N LEU A 129 10.69 -27.96 -19.30
CA LEU A 129 9.70 -28.44 -18.33
C LEU A 129 10.32 -28.77 -16.96
N GLN A 130 11.53 -29.31 -16.91
CA GLN A 130 12.23 -29.58 -15.65
C GLN A 130 12.67 -28.27 -14.97
N GLN A 131 13.29 -27.36 -15.71
CA GLN A 131 13.77 -26.07 -15.20
C GLN A 131 12.63 -25.20 -14.68
N THR A 132 11.48 -25.22 -15.35
CA THR A 132 10.31 -24.46 -14.93
C THR A 132 9.36 -25.25 -14.03
N SER A 133 9.75 -26.41 -13.48
CA SER A 133 8.84 -27.28 -12.70
C SER A 133 8.41 -26.68 -11.37
N ARG A 134 9.36 -26.12 -10.61
CA ARG A 134 9.12 -25.55 -9.29
C ARG A 134 8.66 -24.11 -9.40
N LEU A 135 7.63 -23.76 -8.63
CA LEU A 135 7.23 -22.37 -8.50
C LEU A 135 8.27 -21.64 -7.63
N PRO A 136 8.78 -20.48 -8.06
CA PRO A 136 9.62 -19.62 -7.24
C PRO A 136 9.04 -19.36 -5.84
N ARG A 137 9.89 -19.45 -4.82
CA ARG A 137 9.52 -19.09 -3.43
C ARG A 137 9.64 -17.57 -3.24
N THR A 138 9.14 -17.07 -2.12
CA THR A 138 8.82 -15.65 -1.87
C THR A 138 9.92 -14.63 -2.22
N ARG A 139 11.20 -14.92 -1.93
CA ARG A 139 12.31 -14.00 -2.23
C ARG A 139 12.70 -14.09 -3.71
N GLY A 140 12.64 -12.96 -4.42
CA GLY A 140 12.97 -12.92 -5.85
C GLY A 140 11.94 -13.58 -6.76
N LEU A 141 10.72 -13.85 -6.25
CA LEU A 141 9.65 -14.55 -6.96
C LEU A 141 9.39 -13.96 -8.36
N ALA A 142 9.32 -12.63 -8.48
CA ALA A 142 9.04 -11.96 -9.74
C ALA A 142 10.15 -12.15 -10.78
N LEU A 143 11.41 -11.99 -10.37
CA LEU A 143 12.57 -12.16 -11.26
C LEU A 143 12.69 -13.62 -11.74
N GLN A 144 12.46 -14.58 -10.84
CA GLN A 144 12.46 -15.99 -11.21
C GLN A 144 11.28 -16.36 -12.10
N LEU A 145 10.08 -15.80 -11.85
CA LEU A 145 8.94 -15.97 -12.75
C LEU A 145 9.23 -15.39 -14.13
N HIS A 146 9.80 -14.18 -14.19
CA HIS A 146 10.22 -13.57 -15.45
C HIS A 146 11.17 -14.50 -16.22
N ALA A 147 12.21 -15.02 -15.57
CA ALA A 147 13.14 -15.98 -16.19
C ALA A 147 12.44 -17.25 -16.71
N HIS A 148 11.51 -17.82 -15.93
CA HIS A 148 10.72 -18.98 -16.37
C HIS A 148 9.84 -18.68 -17.58
N LEU A 149 9.17 -17.53 -17.60
CA LEU A 149 8.31 -17.12 -18.71
C LEU A 149 9.13 -16.88 -19.99
N ALA A 150 10.30 -16.24 -19.87
CA ALA A 150 11.22 -16.00 -20.98
C ALA A 150 11.74 -17.31 -21.58
N LEU A 151 12.14 -18.26 -20.73
CA LEU A 151 12.58 -19.59 -21.17
C LEU A 151 11.47 -20.36 -21.90
N LEU A 152 10.24 -20.32 -21.38
CA LEU A 152 9.08 -20.94 -22.03
C LEU A 152 8.78 -20.29 -23.37
N LEU A 153 8.81 -18.95 -23.44
CA LEU A 153 8.61 -18.20 -24.68
C LEU A 153 9.65 -18.57 -25.73
N ALA A 154 10.94 -18.57 -25.36
CA ALA A 154 12.03 -18.95 -26.27
C ALA A 154 11.88 -20.40 -26.79
N THR A 155 11.43 -21.31 -25.93
CA THR A 155 11.13 -22.70 -26.33
C THR A 155 10.01 -22.75 -27.38
N PHE A 156 8.93 -22.00 -27.18
CA PHE A 156 7.83 -21.92 -28.16
C PHE A 156 8.16 -21.16 -29.44
N GLN A 157 9.27 -20.43 -29.50
CA GLN A 157 9.75 -19.75 -30.71
C GLN A 157 10.64 -20.65 -31.58
N THR A 158 10.97 -21.86 -31.12
CA THR A 158 11.70 -22.83 -31.93
C THR A 158 10.76 -23.32 -33.05
N PRO A 159 11.15 -23.27 -34.35
CA PRO A 159 10.23 -23.50 -35.48
C PRO A 159 9.45 -24.82 -35.40
N ASP A 160 10.11 -25.92 -35.08
CA ASP A 160 9.49 -27.25 -35.01
C ASP A 160 8.51 -27.38 -33.82
N ILE A 161 8.88 -26.80 -32.67
CA ILE A 161 8.02 -26.72 -31.48
C ILE A 161 6.81 -25.83 -31.76
N THR A 162 7.00 -24.70 -32.45
CA THR A 162 5.93 -23.82 -32.90
C THR A 162 4.93 -24.58 -33.76
N THR A 163 5.44 -25.35 -34.72
CA THR A 163 4.64 -26.16 -35.65
C THR A 163 3.83 -27.22 -34.90
N ALA A 164 4.47 -27.95 -33.99
CA ALA A 164 3.80 -28.94 -33.14
C ALA A 164 2.77 -28.30 -32.16
N ALA A 165 2.98 -27.04 -31.76
CA ALA A 165 2.09 -26.32 -30.86
C ALA A 165 0.89 -25.65 -31.57
N LEU A 166 0.90 -25.55 -32.90
CA LEU A 166 -0.04 -24.75 -33.69
C LEU A 166 -1.51 -25.06 -33.36
N TYR A 167 -1.87 -26.33 -33.32
CA TYR A 167 -3.25 -26.79 -33.01
C TYR A 167 -3.52 -27.06 -31.53
N ARG A 168 -2.57 -26.72 -30.64
CA ARG A 168 -2.64 -26.98 -29.19
C ARG A 168 -2.69 -25.69 -28.37
N GLY A 169 -3.03 -24.57 -29.02
CA GLY A 169 -3.05 -23.24 -28.40
C GLY A 169 -1.68 -22.57 -28.30
N GLY A 170 -0.66 -23.08 -29.01
CA GLY A 170 0.69 -22.49 -29.09
C GLY A 170 0.71 -20.99 -29.42
N PRO A 171 0.05 -20.55 -30.51
CA PRO A 171 0.06 -19.14 -30.89
C PRO A 171 -0.52 -18.22 -29.81
N ALA A 172 -1.63 -18.64 -29.17
CA ALA A 172 -2.27 -17.86 -28.12
C ALA A 172 -1.39 -17.74 -26.87
N ILE A 173 -0.71 -18.83 -26.47
CA ILE A 173 0.15 -18.80 -25.29
C ILE A 173 1.43 -18.00 -25.53
N VAL A 174 2.01 -18.02 -26.73
CA VAL A 174 3.16 -17.18 -27.10
C VAL A 174 2.84 -15.70 -26.92
N THR A 175 1.72 -15.24 -27.48
CA THR A 175 1.25 -13.86 -27.32
C THR A 175 1.03 -13.51 -25.86
N ALA A 176 0.38 -14.39 -25.10
CA ALA A 176 0.10 -14.15 -23.68
C ALA A 176 1.38 -14.11 -22.82
N LEU A 177 2.36 -14.98 -23.09
CA LEU A 177 3.66 -14.96 -22.42
C LEU A 177 4.41 -13.65 -22.67
N ALA A 178 4.43 -13.19 -23.93
CA ALA A 178 5.08 -11.93 -24.30
C ALA A 178 4.43 -10.72 -23.58
N VAL A 179 3.10 -10.62 -23.58
CA VAL A 179 2.36 -9.58 -22.86
C VAL A 179 2.58 -9.65 -21.35
N THR A 180 2.64 -10.85 -20.79
CA THR A 180 2.86 -11.02 -19.35
C THR A 180 4.28 -10.64 -18.94
N LEU A 181 5.27 -10.93 -19.77
CA LEU A 181 6.66 -10.52 -19.56
C LEU A 181 6.78 -8.99 -19.54
N THR A 182 6.23 -8.29 -20.53
CA THR A 182 6.27 -6.82 -20.57
C THR A 182 5.56 -6.21 -19.34
N THR A 183 4.36 -6.70 -19.02
CA THR A 183 3.59 -6.25 -17.85
C THR A 183 4.36 -6.44 -16.54
N LEU A 184 5.00 -7.61 -16.38
CA LEU A 184 5.79 -7.91 -15.19
C LEU A 184 7.01 -6.99 -15.07
N THR A 185 7.71 -6.73 -16.16
CA THR A 185 8.87 -5.81 -16.20
C THR A 185 8.48 -4.38 -15.84
N THR A 186 7.44 -3.83 -16.48
CA THR A 186 6.93 -2.49 -16.15
C THR A 186 6.51 -2.38 -14.68
N SER A 187 5.86 -3.42 -14.13
CA SER A 187 5.49 -3.44 -12.71
C SER A 187 6.70 -3.48 -11.75
N LEU A 188 7.83 -4.07 -12.18
CA LEU A 188 9.07 -4.11 -11.40
C LEU A 188 9.79 -2.76 -11.43
N GLU A 189 9.82 -2.09 -12.58
CA GLU A 189 10.40 -0.76 -12.75
C GLU A 189 9.69 0.27 -11.85
N HIS A 190 8.36 0.35 -11.93
CA HIS A 190 7.55 1.25 -11.09
C HIS A 190 7.74 1.02 -9.57
N ARG A 191 8.06 -0.21 -9.16
CA ARG A 191 8.31 -0.50 -7.74
C ARG A 191 9.60 0.15 -7.24
N SER A 192 10.62 0.27 -8.08
CA SER A 192 11.93 0.83 -7.71
C SER A 192 11.88 2.36 -7.50
N GLU A 193 11.10 3.06 -8.32
CA GLU A 193 10.91 4.52 -8.27
C GLU A 193 10.20 4.98 -6.99
N ASN A 194 9.44 4.08 -6.38
CA ASN A 194 8.55 4.36 -5.27
C ASN A 194 9.24 4.43 -3.89
N LEU A 195 10.56 4.27 -3.81
CA LEU A 195 11.34 4.33 -2.56
C LEU A 195 11.54 5.76 -2.00
N SER A 196 11.25 6.81 -2.79
CA SER A 196 11.45 8.22 -2.40
C SER A 196 10.41 8.80 -1.43
N SER A 197 9.68 7.97 -0.65
CA SER A 197 8.69 8.45 0.32
C SER A 197 9.31 9.05 1.60
N LEU A 198 10.59 8.80 1.87
CA LEU A 198 11.24 9.23 3.10
C LEU A 198 11.51 10.74 3.09
N GLU A 199 12.10 11.26 2.02
CA GLU A 199 12.37 12.70 1.84
C GLU A 199 11.07 13.52 1.87
N GLU A 200 10.01 13.05 1.22
CA GLU A 200 8.69 13.70 1.28
C GLU A 200 8.14 13.71 2.70
N THR A 201 8.29 12.61 3.44
CA THR A 201 7.83 12.54 4.83
C THR A 201 8.61 13.49 5.72
N GLU A 202 9.93 13.57 5.55
CA GLU A 202 10.78 14.53 6.27
C GLU A 202 10.42 15.98 5.92
N HIS A 203 10.10 16.26 4.66
CA HIS A 203 9.66 17.59 4.23
C HIS A 203 8.34 17.99 4.90
N LEU A 204 7.35 17.10 4.97
CA LEU A 204 6.09 17.39 5.68
C LEU A 204 6.34 17.59 7.18
N ASN A 205 7.13 16.73 7.81
CA ASN A 205 7.50 16.87 9.22
C ASN A 205 8.25 18.19 9.49
N LEU A 206 9.09 18.65 8.55
CA LEU A 206 9.76 19.95 8.63
C LEU A 206 8.73 21.09 8.66
N LEU A 207 7.77 21.09 7.74
CA LEU A 207 6.71 22.10 7.68
C LEU A 207 5.84 22.09 8.95
N ASP A 208 5.47 20.89 9.43
CA ASP A 208 4.74 20.73 10.68
C ASP A 208 5.49 21.35 11.86
N GLY A 209 6.79 21.07 11.97
CA GLY A 209 7.64 21.61 13.02
C GLY A 209 7.76 23.14 13.00
N ILE A 210 7.84 23.74 11.81
CA ILE A 210 7.89 25.20 11.63
C ILE A 210 6.59 25.82 12.11
N ILE A 211 5.45 25.31 11.64
CA ILE A 211 4.11 25.81 12.02
C ILE A 211 3.91 25.72 13.54
N VAL A 212 4.20 24.58 14.15
CA VAL A 212 4.07 24.38 15.59
C VAL A 212 4.95 25.37 16.37
N THR A 213 6.16 25.62 15.89
CA THR A 213 7.08 26.56 16.55
C THR A 213 6.58 28.00 16.45
N LEU A 214 6.11 28.43 15.28
CA LEU A 214 5.55 29.76 15.05
C LEU A 214 4.27 29.98 15.86
N ALA A 215 3.36 29.01 15.88
CA ALA A 215 2.13 29.08 16.67
C ALA A 215 2.43 29.22 18.19
N ARG A 216 3.45 28.49 18.68
CA ARG A 216 3.93 28.63 20.07
C ARG A 216 4.57 29.99 20.34
N GLN A 217 5.31 30.55 19.38
CA GLN A 217 5.86 31.91 19.49
C GLN A 217 4.74 32.95 19.54
N ALA A 218 3.76 32.88 18.65
CA ALA A 218 2.59 33.76 18.64
C ALA A 218 1.83 33.72 19.98
N ARG A 219 1.59 32.52 20.53
CA ARG A 219 0.96 32.37 21.86
C ARG A 219 1.77 32.99 22.99
N ARG A 220 3.10 32.86 22.97
CA ARG A 220 3.97 33.49 23.97
C ARG A 220 3.87 35.01 23.89
N ALA A 221 3.99 35.58 22.69
CA ALA A 221 3.84 37.02 22.47
C ALA A 221 2.46 37.51 22.93
N ALA A 222 1.38 36.84 22.52
CA ALA A 222 0.01 37.15 22.91
C ALA A 222 -0.23 37.12 24.43
N ARG A 223 0.39 36.17 25.15
CA ARG A 223 0.32 36.11 26.62
C ARG A 223 1.03 37.28 27.28
N HIS A 224 2.19 37.70 26.77
CA HIS A 224 2.89 38.88 27.28
C HIS A 224 2.11 40.16 26.98
N ALA A 225 1.63 40.32 25.75
CA ALA A 225 0.77 41.44 25.34
C ALA A 225 -0.49 41.55 26.21
N GLY A 226 -1.22 40.45 26.38
CA GLY A 226 -2.45 40.45 27.17
C GLY A 226 -2.23 40.81 28.64
N ARG A 227 -1.10 40.43 29.24
CA ARG A 227 -0.74 40.83 30.61
C ARG A 227 -0.38 42.31 30.70
N ALA A 228 0.45 42.80 29.78
CA ALA A 228 0.92 44.18 29.79
C ALA A 228 -0.20 45.18 29.46
N LEU A 229 -1.13 44.81 28.57
CA LEU A 229 -2.26 45.65 28.16
C LEU A 229 -3.53 45.44 29.00
N GLY A 230 -3.51 44.52 29.98
CA GLY A 230 -4.69 44.20 30.79
C GLY A 230 -5.85 43.56 30.02
N THR A 231 -5.58 42.91 28.89
CA THR A 231 -6.58 42.37 27.96
C THR A 231 -6.40 40.85 27.77
N PRO A 232 -7.00 40.00 28.63
CA PRO A 232 -6.81 38.55 28.59
C PRO A 232 -7.33 37.91 27.29
N VAL A 233 -8.27 38.56 26.61
CA VAL A 233 -8.85 38.13 25.34
C VAL A 233 -7.77 37.91 24.26
N ILE A 234 -6.69 38.70 24.27
CA ILE A 234 -5.58 38.51 23.33
C ILE A 234 -4.93 37.14 23.57
N ALA A 235 -4.66 36.77 24.82
CA ALA A 235 -4.02 35.48 25.12
C ALA A 235 -4.95 34.30 24.77
N ASP A 236 -6.26 34.44 24.99
CA ASP A 236 -7.26 33.40 24.71
C ASP A 236 -7.43 33.14 23.21
N ALA A 237 -7.32 34.19 22.38
CA ALA A 237 -7.39 34.08 20.93
C ALA A 237 -6.26 33.22 20.34
N PHE A 238 -5.10 33.14 21.00
CA PHE A 238 -3.92 32.38 20.56
C PHE A 238 -3.74 31.05 21.30
N THR A 239 -4.83 30.43 21.77
CA THR A 239 -4.75 29.12 22.43
C THR A 239 -4.37 27.99 21.44
N LEU A 240 -3.50 27.07 21.87
CA LEU A 240 -3.05 25.92 21.05
C LEU A 240 -3.97 24.70 21.25
N ARG A 241 -5.29 24.90 21.20
CA ARG A 241 -6.25 23.85 21.54
C ARG A 241 -6.06 22.59 20.69
N LEU A 242 -5.73 22.77 19.41
CA LEU A 242 -5.61 21.67 18.46
C LEU A 242 -4.28 20.90 18.59
N LEU A 243 -3.23 21.55 19.10
CA LEU A 243 -1.91 20.91 19.30
C LEU A 243 -1.72 20.31 20.70
N ASP A 244 -2.22 20.98 21.75
CA ASP A 244 -2.01 20.56 23.13
C ASP A 244 -3.07 19.53 23.59
N ASN A 245 -4.28 19.61 23.04
CA ASN A 245 -5.39 18.72 23.37
C ASN A 245 -6.11 18.31 22.07
N PRO A 246 -5.47 17.48 21.21
CA PRO A 246 -6.10 17.03 19.99
C PRO A 246 -7.46 16.40 20.35
N PRO A 247 -8.54 16.74 19.63
CA PRO A 247 -9.85 16.17 19.91
C PRO A 247 -9.72 14.65 19.87
N ARG A 248 -10.00 13.99 21.00
CA ARG A 248 -9.96 12.53 21.07
C ARG A 248 -10.91 12.04 19.98
N LYS A 249 -10.41 11.22 19.04
CA LYS A 249 -11.26 10.55 18.06
C LYS A 249 -12.44 9.95 18.83
N PRO A 250 -13.69 10.25 18.45
CA PRO A 250 -14.85 9.70 19.14
C PRO A 250 -14.67 8.19 19.15
N VAL A 251 -14.52 7.63 20.35
CA VAL A 251 -14.39 6.18 20.50
C VAL A 251 -15.67 5.61 19.91
N PRO A 252 -15.60 4.76 18.86
CA PRO A 252 -16.80 4.16 18.31
C PRO A 252 -17.56 3.52 19.47
N PRO A 253 -18.88 3.75 19.59
CA PRO A 253 -19.65 3.25 20.72
C PRO A 253 -19.33 1.76 20.87
N LYS A 254 -18.88 1.37 22.06
CA LYS A 254 -18.57 -0.03 22.37
C LYS A 254 -19.80 -0.82 21.93
N PRO A 255 -19.67 -1.83 21.06
CA PRO A 255 -20.82 -2.60 20.61
C PRO A 255 -21.52 -3.09 21.86
N THR A 256 -22.74 -2.57 22.08
CA THR A 256 -23.61 -3.05 23.14
C THR A 256 -23.77 -4.54 22.88
N PRO A 257 -23.50 -5.42 23.87
CA PRO A 257 -23.78 -6.83 23.71
C PRO A 257 -25.24 -6.95 23.28
N ASP A 258 -25.47 -7.62 22.16
CA ASP A 258 -26.81 -7.85 21.62
C ASP A 258 -27.70 -8.36 22.76
N THR A 259 -28.63 -7.52 23.18
CA THR A 259 -29.81 -7.98 23.90
C THR A 259 -30.49 -8.94 22.95
N THR A 260 -30.34 -10.23 23.23
CA THR A 260 -31.02 -11.35 22.61
C THR A 260 -32.46 -10.96 22.28
N ALA A 261 -32.67 -10.61 21.01
CA ALA A 261 -34.00 -10.32 20.50
C ALA A 261 -34.82 -11.59 20.64
N ALA A 262 -35.89 -11.50 21.42
CA ALA A 262 -36.90 -12.54 21.51
C ALA A 262 -37.38 -12.90 20.08
N PRO A 263 -37.60 -14.19 19.79
CA PRO A 263 -38.04 -14.62 18.47
C PRO A 263 -39.35 -13.92 18.09
N PRO A 264 -39.49 -13.45 16.84
CA PRO A 264 -40.72 -12.81 16.39
C PRO A 264 -41.90 -13.79 16.42
N PRO A 265 -43.13 -13.33 16.72
CA PRO A 265 -44.31 -14.16 16.68
C PRO A 265 -44.58 -14.65 15.24
N THR A 266 -44.75 -15.95 15.12
CA THR A 266 -45.07 -16.71 13.91
C THR A 266 -46.33 -16.16 13.24
N ALA A 267 -46.19 -15.61 12.03
CA ALA A 267 -47.33 -15.28 11.18
C ALA A 267 -47.92 -16.56 10.54
N PRO A 268 -49.25 -16.64 10.36
CA PRO A 268 -49.89 -17.82 9.77
C PRO A 268 -49.58 -17.97 8.28
N ALA A 269 -49.40 -19.22 7.88
CA ALA A 269 -49.02 -19.68 6.55
C ALA A 269 -50.04 -19.31 5.47
N SER A 270 -49.56 -18.69 4.39
CA SER A 270 -50.27 -18.63 3.11
C SER A 270 -49.81 -19.79 2.23
N SER A 271 -50.78 -20.60 1.82
CA SER A 271 -50.66 -21.79 1.00
C SER A 271 -50.25 -21.46 -0.44
N ALA A 272 -49.19 -22.10 -0.92
CA ALA A 272 -48.87 -22.19 -2.34
C ALA A 272 -48.25 -23.56 -2.68
N PRO A 273 -48.44 -24.06 -3.91
CA PRO A 273 -48.44 -25.48 -4.20
C PRO A 273 -47.05 -26.06 -4.46
N SER A 274 -46.95 -27.31 -4.05
CA SER A 274 -45.92 -28.31 -4.32
C SER A 274 -45.44 -28.35 -5.78
N THR A 275 -44.14 -28.19 -5.97
CA THR A 275 -43.42 -28.80 -7.08
C THR A 275 -42.22 -29.57 -6.56
N SER A 276 -42.10 -30.77 -7.12
CA SER A 276 -41.33 -31.93 -6.70
C SER A 276 -39.81 -31.76 -6.81
N SER A 277 -39.12 -32.33 -5.83
CA SER A 277 -37.69 -32.62 -5.77
C SER A 277 -37.16 -33.37 -7.00
N PRO A 278 -35.83 -33.31 -7.23
CA PRO A 278 -35.12 -34.57 -7.19
C PRO A 278 -33.97 -34.57 -6.18
N SER A 279 -33.89 -35.72 -5.53
CA SER A 279 -32.86 -36.22 -4.64
C SER A 279 -31.46 -36.08 -5.23
N SER A 280 -30.52 -35.56 -4.45
CA SER A 280 -29.09 -35.76 -4.67
C SER A 280 -28.43 -36.02 -3.33
N SER A 281 -28.16 -37.31 -3.13
CA SER A 281 -27.45 -37.95 -2.06
C SER A 281 -26.05 -37.36 -1.87
N ARG A 282 -25.77 -36.84 -0.67
CA ARG A 282 -24.41 -36.56 -0.20
C ARG A 282 -23.79 -37.86 0.33
N PRO A 283 -22.58 -38.25 -0.12
CA PRO A 283 -21.81 -39.28 0.57
C PRO A 283 -21.17 -38.71 1.84
N SER A 284 -21.44 -39.37 2.96
CA SER A 284 -20.71 -39.27 4.21
C SER A 284 -19.32 -39.87 4.04
N THR A 285 -18.28 -39.05 4.14
CA THR A 285 -16.90 -39.55 4.31
C THR A 285 -16.53 -39.45 5.77
N SER A 286 -16.58 -40.61 6.42
CA SER A 286 -16.02 -40.90 7.73
C SER A 286 -14.50 -40.75 7.67
N ALA A 287 -13.95 -39.93 8.56
CA ALA A 287 -12.52 -39.85 8.81
C ALA A 287 -12.11 -40.95 9.81
N PRO A 288 -11.14 -41.83 9.50
CA PRO A 288 -10.61 -42.76 10.47
C PRO A 288 -9.46 -42.12 11.26
N ALA A 289 -9.52 -42.31 12.57
CA ALA A 289 -8.41 -42.14 13.49
C ALA A 289 -7.27 -43.13 13.16
N SER A 290 -6.04 -42.64 13.11
CA SER A 290 -4.81 -43.45 13.18
C SER A 290 -3.74 -42.61 13.85
N ARG A 291 -3.48 -42.89 15.14
CA ARG A 291 -2.45 -43.78 15.68
C ARG A 291 -1.04 -43.16 15.68
N ARG A 292 -0.65 -42.80 16.90
CA ARG A 292 0.69 -42.83 17.53
C ARG A 292 1.81 -43.50 16.74
N SER A 293 2.98 -42.88 16.74
CA SER A 293 4.29 -43.52 16.98
C SER A 293 5.31 -42.51 17.53
N PRO A 294 6.37 -42.96 18.23
CA PRO A 294 6.98 -42.32 19.42
C PRO A 294 8.31 -41.57 19.09
N PRO A 295 9.06 -41.04 20.09
CA PRO A 295 10.21 -40.18 19.85
C PRO A 295 11.46 -41.02 19.53
N ASN A 296 12.30 -40.51 18.63
CA ASN A 296 13.59 -41.13 18.32
C ASN A 296 14.68 -40.40 19.11
N GLU A 297 15.31 -41.13 20.03
CA GLU A 297 16.50 -40.76 20.78
C GLU A 297 17.76 -40.77 19.89
N ALA A 298 18.68 -39.88 20.27
CA ALA A 298 20.14 -40.00 20.31
C ALA A 298 20.89 -40.72 19.17
N SER A 299 21.83 -39.98 18.58
CA SER A 299 23.10 -40.55 18.11
C SER A 299 24.19 -39.48 18.27
N ASP A 300 24.84 -39.50 19.42
CA ASP A 300 26.23 -39.04 19.60
C ASP A 300 27.16 -40.00 18.84
N HIS A 301 28.23 -39.45 18.25
CA HIS A 301 29.55 -40.07 18.01
C HIS A 301 30.39 -39.15 17.10
N PRO A 302 31.72 -39.27 17.10
CA PRO A 302 32.70 -39.18 18.17
C PRO A 302 33.59 -37.92 18.07
#